data_AF-A0A9D5KLH5-F1
#
_entry.id   AF-A0A9D5KLH5-F1
#
_cell.length_a   1.000
_cell.length_b   1.000
_cell.length_c   1.000
_cell.angle_alpha   90.00
_cell.angle_beta   90.00
_cell.angle_gamma   90.00
#
_symmetry.space_group_name_H-M   'P 1'
#
loop_
_entity.id
_entity.type
_entity.pdbx_description
1 polymer ?
#
loop_
_entity_poly.entity_id
_entity_poly.type
_entity_poly.pdbx_seq_one_letter_code
_entity_poly.pdbx_strand_id
1 'polypeptide(L)'
;MKIFWCLIFSHFLADFTFQTNYIAQWKDKNIWGRWAHVFIFMAVSLVMTFPALGELWVNYGFIRLNGWASLVILTMLHLAEDQFRIWCVHKRKLNDNTLFFLYDQTVHIGLIIVFTPWSKNMALFDTVWMQLGTLFVLNTHFATILIYYLEKDFFREHSMVVATKYFAIAERIIIASLFILPGWWWTGLIALWIGYWSMKKIRGLNDRTWFDLVLSYGIAGLTGYAARIILFP
;
A
#
# COMPACT_ATOMS: atom_id res chain seq x y z
N MET A 1 -7.40 13.64 12.27
CA MET A 1 -6.68 12.67 11.42
C MET A 1 -7.45 11.38 11.09
N LYS A 2 -8.70 11.17 11.54
CA LYS A 2 -9.47 9.96 11.20
C LYS A 2 -9.67 9.79 9.69
N ILE A 3 -10.12 10.85 9.01
CA ILE A 3 -10.32 10.85 7.56
C ILE A 3 -9.02 10.54 6.81
N PHE A 4 -7.88 11.10 7.24
CA PHE A 4 -6.58 10.83 6.63
C PHE A 4 -6.27 9.33 6.66
N TRP A 5 -6.35 8.70 7.82
CA TRP A 5 -6.07 7.27 7.95
C TRP A 5 -7.08 6.39 7.20
N CYS A 6 -8.34 6.81 7.13
CA CYS A 6 -9.36 6.13 6.33
C CYS A 6 -9.03 6.20 4.83
N LEU A 7 -8.66 7.38 4.32
CA LEU A 7 -8.33 7.59 2.91
C LEU A 7 -7.01 6.95 2.52
N ILE A 8 -5.97 7.05 3.36
CA ILE A 8 -4.70 6.35 3.16
C ILE A 8 -4.94 4.85 3.13
N PHE A 9 -5.63 4.29 4.12
CA PHE A 9 -5.89 2.86 4.11
C PHE A 9 -6.69 2.42 2.87
N SER A 10 -7.67 3.22 2.45
CA SER A 10 -8.47 2.98 1.24
C SER A 10 -7.62 3.01 -0.03
N HIS A 11 -6.71 3.98 -0.16
CA HIS A 11 -5.73 4.08 -1.24
C HIS A 11 -4.87 2.83 -1.31
N PHE A 12 -4.24 2.46 -0.20
CA PHE A 12 -3.38 1.28 -0.14
C PHE A 12 -4.15 -0.02 -0.47
N LEU A 13 -5.38 -0.16 0.01
CA LEU A 13 -6.22 -1.30 -0.34
C LEU A 13 -6.54 -1.33 -1.84
N ALA A 14 -6.95 -0.21 -2.42
CA ALA A 14 -7.32 -0.14 -3.84
C ALA A 14 -6.13 -0.45 -4.76
N ASP A 15 -4.99 0.17 -4.52
CA ASP A 15 -3.83 0.13 -5.42
C ASP A 15 -2.98 -1.13 -5.30
N PHE A 16 -2.93 -1.72 -4.11
CA PHE A 16 -2.01 -2.84 -3.84
C PHE A 16 -2.72 -4.16 -3.54
N THR A 17 -3.91 -4.11 -2.95
CA THR A 17 -4.62 -5.31 -2.51
C THR A 17 -5.69 -5.73 -3.52
N PHE A 18 -6.56 -4.80 -3.90
CA PHE A 18 -7.68 -5.06 -4.80
C PHE A 18 -7.34 -4.86 -6.28
N GLN A 19 -6.24 -4.20 -6.61
CA GLN A 19 -5.67 -4.18 -7.96
C GLN A 19 -5.03 -5.53 -8.29
N THR A 20 -5.87 -6.50 -8.68
CA THR A 20 -5.41 -7.81 -9.17
C THR A 20 -4.61 -7.65 -10.47
N ASN A 21 -3.83 -8.68 -10.84
CA ASN A 21 -3.11 -8.70 -12.11
C ASN A 21 -4.04 -8.46 -13.32
N TYR A 22 -5.28 -8.95 -13.24
CA TYR A 22 -6.30 -8.70 -14.26
C TYR A 22 -6.65 -7.21 -14.38
N ILE A 23 -6.91 -6.55 -13.24
CA ILE A 23 -7.24 -5.12 -13.21
C ILE A 23 -6.05 -4.29 -13.69
N ALA A 24 -4.82 -4.61 -13.26
CA ALA A 24 -3.62 -3.93 -13.72
C ALA A 24 -3.45 -4.03 -15.25
N GLN A 25 -3.58 -5.23 -15.82
CA GLN A 25 -3.51 -5.42 -17.27
C GLN A 25 -4.64 -4.72 -18.02
N TRP A 26 -5.85 -4.68 -17.46
CA TRP A 26 -6.98 -3.96 -18.07
C TRP A 26 -6.77 -2.44 -18.04
N LYS A 27 -6.27 -1.93 -16.92
CA LYS A 27 -5.89 -0.52 -16.71
C LYS A 27 -4.89 -0.02 -17.75
N ASP A 28 -3.90 -0.85 -18.08
CA ASP A 28 -2.89 -0.54 -19.10
C ASP A 28 -3.46 -0.53 -20.52
N LYS A 29 -4.47 -1.37 -20.79
CA LYS A 29 -5.06 -1.53 -22.14
C LYS A 29 -5.98 -0.39 -22.54
N ASN A 30 -6.83 0.13 -21.65
CA ASN A 30 -7.80 1.17 -21.99
C ASN A 30 -8.31 1.99 -20.79
N ILE A 31 -9.04 3.07 -21.09
CA ILE A 31 -9.58 4.00 -20.08
C ILE A 31 -10.63 3.36 -19.16
N TRP A 32 -11.35 2.33 -19.62
CA TRP A 32 -12.35 1.65 -18.80
C TRP A 32 -11.72 0.84 -17.66
N GLY A 33 -10.54 0.24 -17.89
CA GLY A 33 -9.77 -0.40 -16.83
C GLY A 33 -9.30 0.58 -15.76
N ARG A 34 -8.90 1.79 -16.16
CA ARG A 34 -8.56 2.88 -15.22
C ARG A 34 -9.77 3.31 -14.40
N TRP A 35 -10.93 3.51 -15.04
CA TRP A 35 -12.16 3.81 -14.32
C TRP A 35 -12.51 2.71 -13.31
N ALA A 36 -12.45 1.43 -13.72
CA ALA A 36 -12.74 0.32 -12.83
C ALA A 36 -11.83 0.32 -11.59
N HIS A 37 -10.53 0.57 -11.78
CA HIS A 37 -9.57 0.68 -10.68
C HIS A 37 -9.89 1.87 -9.75
N VAL A 38 -10.11 3.05 -10.30
CA VAL A 38 -10.42 4.26 -9.52
C VAL A 38 -11.76 4.15 -8.79
N PHE A 39 -12.74 3.43 -9.35
CA PHE A 39 -14.00 3.13 -8.65
C PHE A 39 -13.82 2.19 -7.46
N ILE A 40 -12.81 1.30 -7.47
CA ILE A 40 -12.46 0.51 -6.27
C ILE A 40 -12.01 1.46 -5.16
N PHE A 41 -11.13 2.41 -5.47
CA PHE A 41 -10.71 3.43 -4.50
C PHE A 41 -11.90 4.23 -3.96
N MET A 42 -12.78 4.71 -4.84
CA MET A 42 -13.99 5.44 -4.44
C MET A 42 -14.89 4.61 -3.53
N ALA A 43 -15.15 3.34 -3.88
CA ALA A 43 -16.01 2.46 -3.11
C ALA A 43 -15.44 2.16 -1.72
N VAL A 44 -14.15 1.83 -1.62
CA VAL A 44 -13.49 1.57 -0.33
C VAL A 44 -13.47 2.84 0.51
N SER A 45 -13.16 3.99 -0.09
CA SER A 45 -13.14 5.28 0.61
C SER A 45 -14.52 5.69 1.11
N LEU A 46 -15.58 5.46 0.33
CA LEU A 46 -16.96 5.70 0.75
C LEU A 46 -17.30 4.89 2.00
N VAL A 47 -16.96 3.60 2.02
CA VAL A 47 -17.21 2.73 3.19
C VAL A 47 -16.42 3.23 4.41
N MET A 48 -15.13 3.53 4.24
CA MET A 48 -14.25 3.93 5.35
C MET A 48 -14.60 5.31 5.92
N THR A 49 -15.18 6.20 5.11
CA THR A 49 -15.48 7.60 5.51
C THR A 49 -16.97 7.89 5.65
N PHE A 50 -17.85 6.90 5.46
CA PHE A 50 -19.32 7.06 5.39
C PHE A 50 -19.91 7.98 6.47
N PRO A 51 -19.57 7.81 7.77
CA PRO A 51 -20.16 8.64 8.83
C PRO A 51 -19.83 10.13 8.72
N ALA A 52 -18.77 10.50 7.99
CA ALA A 52 -18.24 11.86 7.91
C ALA A 52 -18.41 12.50 6.52
N LEU A 53 -19.11 11.86 5.58
CA LEU A 53 -19.26 12.39 4.21
C LEU A 53 -20.05 13.71 4.14
N GLY A 54 -20.96 13.95 5.09
CA GLY A 54 -21.71 15.20 5.19
C GLY A 54 -20.92 16.35 5.83
N GLU A 55 -19.80 16.05 6.50
CA GLU A 55 -19.00 17.04 7.21
C GLU A 55 -18.11 17.84 6.24
N LEU A 56 -17.72 19.05 6.65
CA LEU A 56 -16.78 19.88 5.91
C LEU A 56 -15.36 19.32 6.04
N TRP A 57 -14.77 18.89 4.94
CA TRP A 57 -13.39 18.35 4.92
C TRP A 57 -12.38 19.41 4.54
N VAL A 58 -12.72 20.26 3.56
CA VAL A 58 -11.85 21.32 3.05
C VAL A 58 -12.50 22.68 3.28
N ASN A 59 -11.73 23.60 3.87
CA ASN A 59 -12.15 24.97 4.12
C ASN A 59 -10.98 25.93 3.85
N TYR A 60 -10.75 26.26 2.58
CA TYR A 60 -9.72 27.20 2.14
C TYR A 60 -10.38 28.51 1.71
N GLY A 61 -10.91 29.25 2.69
CA GLY A 61 -11.56 30.56 2.46
C GLY A 61 -12.84 30.43 1.62
N PHE A 62 -12.73 30.68 0.31
CA PHE A 62 -13.84 30.62 -0.64
C PHE A 62 -14.23 29.20 -1.05
N ILE A 63 -13.32 28.24 -0.90
CA ILE A 63 -13.57 26.83 -1.25
C ILE A 63 -13.99 26.08 0.00
N ARG A 64 -15.22 25.59 0.01
CA ARG A 64 -15.81 24.76 1.07
C ARG A 64 -16.33 23.48 0.47
N LEU A 65 -15.69 22.36 0.79
CA LEU A 65 -16.05 21.05 0.25
C LEU A 65 -16.39 20.10 1.40
N ASN A 66 -17.57 19.50 1.32
CA ASN A 66 -17.92 18.38 2.20
C ASN A 66 -17.24 17.09 1.73
N GLY A 67 -17.35 16.02 2.52
CA GLY A 67 -16.75 14.73 2.19
C GLY A 67 -17.21 14.13 0.85
N TRP A 68 -18.48 14.29 0.48
CA TRP A 68 -18.97 13.88 -0.83
C TRP A 68 -18.23 14.54 -1.99
N ALA A 69 -18.16 15.87 -1.99
CA ALA A 69 -17.49 16.62 -3.04
C ALA A 69 -15.98 16.34 -3.05
N SER A 70 -15.35 16.31 -1.87
CA SER A 70 -13.93 15.98 -1.72
C SER A 70 -13.60 14.61 -2.29
N LEU A 71 -14.42 13.59 -2.03
CA LEU A 71 -14.16 12.24 -2.51
C LEU A 71 -14.35 12.12 -4.03
N VAL A 72 -15.36 12.77 -4.61
CA VAL A 72 -15.52 12.83 -6.07
C VAL A 72 -14.32 13.50 -6.72
N ILE A 73 -13.88 14.65 -6.20
CA ILE A 73 -12.72 15.36 -6.74
C ILE A 73 -11.45 14.52 -6.60
N LEU A 74 -11.22 13.93 -5.42
CA LEU A 74 -10.06 13.06 -5.17
C LEU A 74 -10.04 11.84 -6.11
N THR A 75 -11.20 11.25 -6.38
CA THR A 75 -11.37 10.15 -7.35
C THR A 75 -11.01 10.59 -8.77
N MET A 76 -11.45 11.79 -9.19
CA MET A 76 -11.10 12.34 -10.52
C MET A 76 -9.62 12.69 -10.63
N LEU A 77 -9.00 13.20 -9.57
CA LEU A 77 -7.56 13.49 -9.53
C LEU A 77 -6.73 12.21 -9.56
N HIS A 78 -7.17 11.16 -8.86
CA HIS A 78 -6.56 9.82 -8.95
C HIS A 78 -6.62 9.32 -10.41
N LEU A 79 -7.78 9.37 -11.07
CA LEU A 79 -7.89 8.99 -12.49
C LEU A 79 -6.95 9.79 -13.40
N ALA A 80 -6.83 11.11 -13.16
CA ALA A 80 -5.96 11.97 -13.93
C ALA A 80 -4.48 11.60 -13.76
N GLU A 81 -4.05 11.32 -12.53
CA GLU A 81 -2.68 10.88 -12.24
C GLU A 81 -2.36 9.52 -12.88
N ASP A 82 -3.28 8.56 -12.76
CA ASP A 82 -3.15 7.25 -13.39
C ASP A 82 -3.06 7.36 -14.92
N GLN A 83 -3.87 8.26 -15.51
CA GLN A 83 -3.83 8.55 -16.93
C GLN A 83 -2.53 9.25 -17.35
N PHE A 84 -2.03 10.17 -16.54
CA PHE A 84 -0.75 10.85 -16.75
C PHE A 84 0.40 9.84 -16.73
N ARG A 85 0.41 8.93 -15.75
CA ARG A 85 1.40 7.86 -15.62
C ARG A 85 1.45 6.99 -16.89
N ILE A 86 0.31 6.48 -17.32
CA ILE A 86 0.23 5.62 -18.52
C ILE A 86 0.62 6.40 -19.78
N TRP A 87 0.23 7.67 -19.90
CA TRP A 87 0.65 8.51 -21.02
C TRP A 87 2.17 8.69 -21.07
N CYS A 88 2.80 8.94 -19.92
CA CYS A 88 4.25 9.03 -19.79
C CYS A 88 4.96 7.74 -20.23
N VAL A 89 4.49 6.57 -19.78
CA VAL A 89 5.09 5.28 -20.14
C VAL A 89 4.84 4.93 -21.61
N HIS A 90 3.60 4.97 -22.08
CA HIS A 90 3.25 4.49 -23.42
C HIS A 90 3.49 5.51 -24.55
N LYS A 91 3.23 6.79 -24.31
CA LYS A 91 3.35 7.83 -25.36
C LYS A 91 4.69 8.53 -25.34
N ARG A 92 5.24 8.81 -24.15
CA ARG A 92 6.56 9.46 -24.00
C ARG A 92 7.72 8.46 -23.89
N LYS A 93 7.43 7.15 -23.81
CA LYS A 93 8.44 6.08 -23.68
C LYS A 93 9.38 6.31 -22.48
N LEU A 94 8.86 6.92 -21.41
CA LEU A 94 9.61 7.07 -20.18
C LEU A 94 9.78 5.69 -19.53
N ASN A 95 10.96 5.47 -18.94
CA ASN A 95 11.25 4.23 -18.24
C ASN A 95 10.40 4.14 -16.97
N ASP A 96 9.59 3.09 -16.88
CA ASP A 96 8.80 2.78 -15.68
C ASP A 96 9.72 2.20 -14.59
N ASN A 97 10.35 3.09 -13.83
CA ASN A 97 11.37 2.79 -12.82
C ASN A 97 10.87 3.08 -11.40
N THR A 98 11.69 2.80 -10.39
CA THR A 98 11.37 3.03 -8.98
C THR A 98 11.03 4.49 -8.69
N LEU A 99 11.76 5.44 -9.28
CA LEU A 99 11.51 6.86 -9.05
C LEU A 99 10.12 7.26 -9.53
N PHE A 100 9.71 6.74 -10.69
CA PHE A 100 8.38 7.01 -11.24
C PHE A 100 7.26 6.37 -10.39
N PHE A 101 7.49 5.17 -9.87
CA PHE A 101 6.61 4.54 -8.88
C PHE A 101 6.50 5.36 -7.58
N LEU A 102 7.62 5.84 -7.03
CA LEU A 102 7.60 6.64 -5.80
C LEU A 102 6.96 8.02 -6.01
N TYR A 103 7.16 8.63 -7.19
CA TYR A 103 6.49 9.86 -7.58
C TYR A 103 4.97 9.68 -7.58
N ASP A 104 4.48 8.66 -8.26
CA ASP A 104 3.06 8.31 -8.31
C ASP A 104 2.47 8.18 -6.89
N GLN A 105 3.10 7.40 -6.01
CA GLN A 105 2.65 7.25 -4.63
C GLN A 105 2.70 8.56 -3.83
N THR A 106 3.70 9.40 -4.06
CA THR A 106 3.83 10.70 -3.41
C THR A 106 2.70 11.65 -3.82
N VAL A 107 2.34 11.68 -5.10
CA VAL A 107 1.23 12.50 -5.61
C VAL A 107 -0.08 12.05 -4.96
N HIS A 108 -0.39 10.76 -4.94
CA HIS A 108 -1.61 10.23 -4.31
C HIS A 108 -1.70 10.59 -2.83
N ILE A 109 -0.63 10.37 -2.06
CA ILE A 109 -0.59 10.73 -0.64
C ILE A 109 -0.73 12.24 -0.45
N GLY A 110 -0.07 13.06 -1.28
CA GLY A 110 -0.19 14.52 -1.26
C GLY A 110 -1.63 15.00 -1.49
N LEU A 111 -2.33 14.41 -2.46
CA LEU A 111 -3.74 14.69 -2.71
C LEU A 111 -4.61 14.31 -1.49
N ILE A 112 -4.38 13.14 -0.88
CA ILE A 112 -5.12 12.73 0.32
C ILE A 112 -4.92 13.73 1.47
N ILE A 113 -3.69 14.23 1.65
CA ILE A 113 -3.38 15.25 2.67
C ILE A 113 -4.18 16.53 2.42
N VAL A 114 -4.22 17.02 1.18
CA VAL A 114 -4.94 18.25 0.81
C VAL A 114 -6.45 18.14 1.07
N PHE A 115 -7.03 16.96 0.82
CA PHE A 115 -8.48 16.73 1.01
C PHE A 115 -8.87 16.25 2.40
N THR A 116 -7.93 16.15 3.34
CA THR A 116 -8.20 15.75 4.72
C THR A 116 -8.40 16.99 5.61
N PRO A 117 -9.45 17.04 6.45
CA PRO A 117 -9.58 18.07 7.48
C PRO A 117 -8.49 17.97 8.54
N TRP A 118 -7.80 19.09 8.79
CA TRP A 118 -6.79 19.21 9.85
C TRP A 118 -7.45 19.60 11.19
N SER A 119 -8.04 18.62 11.88
CA SER A 119 -8.59 18.85 13.23
C SER A 119 -7.50 18.75 14.31
N LYS A 120 -7.53 19.67 15.29
CA LYS A 120 -6.61 19.66 16.46
C LYS A 120 -6.94 18.56 17.49
N ASN A 121 -8.19 18.09 17.54
CA ASN A 121 -8.57 16.98 18.41
C ASN A 121 -8.23 15.64 17.74
N MET A 122 -7.04 15.14 18.06
CA MET A 122 -6.48 13.88 17.60
C MET A 122 -6.68 12.79 18.67
N ALA A 123 -7.80 12.10 18.65
CA ALA A 123 -7.83 10.78 19.28
C ALA A 123 -7.14 9.79 18.31
N LEU A 124 -5.85 9.49 18.56
CA LEU A 124 -5.09 8.49 17.80
C LEU A 124 -5.77 7.10 17.87
N PHE A 125 -6.44 6.82 18.99
CA PHE A 125 -7.05 5.54 19.32
C PHE A 125 -8.22 5.13 18.41
N ASP A 126 -8.97 6.08 17.83
CA ASP A 126 -10.10 5.78 16.94
C ASP A 126 -9.66 5.26 15.56
N THR A 127 -8.35 5.23 15.30
CA THR A 127 -7.79 4.92 13.98
C THR A 127 -6.78 3.77 13.98
N VAL A 128 -6.59 3.10 15.13
CA VAL A 128 -5.58 2.04 15.32
C VAL A 128 -5.71 0.96 14.24
N TRP A 129 -6.94 0.46 13.98
CA TRP A 129 -7.15 -0.57 12.98
C TRP A 129 -6.82 -0.12 11.54
N MET A 130 -7.08 1.13 11.17
CA MET A 130 -6.71 1.67 9.87
C MET A 130 -5.19 1.84 9.73
N GLN A 131 -4.53 2.26 10.82
CA GLN A 131 -3.06 2.38 10.85
C GLN A 131 -2.40 1.00 10.73
N LEU A 132 -2.85 0.02 11.52
CA LEU A 132 -2.37 -1.36 11.46
C LEU A 132 -2.67 -2.01 10.10
N GLY A 133 -3.85 -1.77 9.54
CA GLY A 133 -4.20 -2.20 8.18
C GLY A 133 -3.28 -1.59 7.13
N THR A 134 -2.96 -0.30 7.25
CA THR A 134 -2.00 0.37 6.35
C THR A 134 -0.60 -0.24 6.47
N LEU A 135 -0.11 -0.45 7.70
CA LEU A 135 1.18 -1.11 7.94
C LEU A 135 1.21 -2.55 7.40
N PHE A 136 0.09 -3.27 7.50
CA PHE A 136 -0.05 -4.60 6.93
C PHE A 136 0.06 -4.57 5.40
N VAL A 137 -0.67 -3.68 4.72
CA VAL A 137 -0.59 -3.55 3.25
C VAL A 137 0.81 -3.09 2.82
N LEU A 138 1.43 -2.18 3.59
CA LEU A 138 2.81 -1.74 3.37
C LEU A 138 3.80 -2.90 3.44
N ASN A 139 3.71 -3.71 4.49
CA ASN A 139 4.59 -4.85 4.72
C ASN A 139 4.42 -5.97 3.66
N THR A 140 3.22 -6.13 3.13
CA THR A 140 2.87 -7.26 2.27
C THR A 140 2.93 -6.88 0.79
N HIS A 141 1.93 -6.15 0.32
CA HIS A 141 1.72 -5.86 -1.09
C HIS A 141 2.64 -4.74 -1.59
N PHE A 142 2.70 -3.60 -0.89
CA PHE A 142 3.55 -2.48 -1.29
C PHE A 142 5.02 -2.88 -1.33
N ALA A 143 5.53 -3.53 -0.27
CA ALA A 143 6.90 -4.01 -0.21
C ALA A 143 7.26 -4.90 -1.41
N THR A 144 6.34 -5.78 -1.84
CA THR A 144 6.56 -6.63 -3.02
C THR A 144 6.75 -5.80 -4.28
N ILE A 145 5.90 -4.80 -4.51
CA ILE A 145 5.96 -3.96 -5.70
C ILE A 145 7.20 -3.05 -5.67
N LEU A 146 7.52 -2.48 -4.49
CA LEU A 146 8.71 -1.66 -4.30
C LEU A 146 10.00 -2.45 -4.59
N ILE A 147 10.13 -3.64 -4.00
CA ILE A 147 11.29 -4.50 -4.24
C ILE A 147 11.39 -4.88 -5.71
N TYR A 148 10.27 -5.21 -6.35
CA TYR A 148 10.24 -5.49 -7.79
C TYR A 148 10.79 -4.32 -8.63
N TYR A 149 10.36 -3.08 -8.38
CA TYR A 149 10.87 -1.92 -9.13
C TYR A 149 12.35 -1.67 -8.86
N LEU A 150 12.79 -1.81 -7.61
CA LEU A 150 14.20 -1.64 -7.27
C LEU A 150 15.06 -2.71 -7.94
N GLU A 151 14.68 -3.99 -7.88
CA GLU A 151 15.40 -5.07 -8.55
C GLU A 151 15.42 -4.87 -10.07
N LYS A 152 14.31 -4.45 -10.67
CA LYS A 152 14.23 -4.11 -12.09
C LYS A 152 15.25 -3.03 -12.47
N ASP A 153 15.42 -2.00 -11.65
CA ASP A 153 16.36 -0.91 -11.90
C ASP A 153 17.83 -1.35 -11.76
N PHE A 154 18.14 -2.19 -10.76
CA PHE A 154 19.51 -2.62 -10.47
C PHE A 154 19.99 -3.81 -11.32
N PHE A 155 19.16 -4.81 -11.52
CA PHE A 155 19.56 -6.10 -12.11
C PHE A 155 19.05 -6.32 -13.53
N ARG A 156 18.11 -5.49 -14.03
CA ARG A 156 17.51 -5.57 -15.39
C ARG A 156 16.88 -6.91 -15.77
N GLU A 157 16.79 -7.88 -14.87
CA GLU A 157 16.17 -9.19 -15.09
C GLU A 157 14.75 -9.24 -14.51
N HIS A 158 13.84 -9.89 -15.24
CA HIS A 158 12.38 -9.77 -15.04
C HIS A 158 11.70 -11.00 -14.40
N SER A 159 12.44 -12.06 -14.07
CA SER A 159 11.83 -13.41 -14.02
C SER A 159 11.39 -13.95 -12.66
N MET A 160 11.81 -13.37 -11.52
CA MET A 160 11.76 -14.13 -10.25
C MET A 160 10.61 -13.81 -9.28
N VAL A 161 9.83 -12.75 -9.49
CA VAL A 161 8.91 -12.25 -8.44
C VAL A 161 7.61 -13.04 -8.32
N VAL A 162 7.08 -13.67 -9.37
CA VAL A 162 5.71 -14.21 -9.31
C VAL A 162 5.59 -15.50 -8.49
N ALA A 163 6.53 -16.45 -8.64
CA ALA A 163 6.45 -17.76 -7.97
C ALA A 163 6.77 -17.68 -6.47
N THR A 164 7.63 -16.73 -6.07
CA THR A 164 8.10 -16.57 -4.69
C THR A 164 7.42 -15.41 -3.96
N LYS A 165 6.56 -14.63 -4.61
CA LYS A 165 5.86 -13.47 -3.99
C LYS A 165 5.16 -13.84 -2.69
N TYR A 166 4.32 -14.86 -2.70
CA TYR A 166 3.54 -15.24 -1.51
C TYR A 166 4.42 -15.81 -0.40
N PHE A 167 5.52 -16.45 -0.77
CA PHE A 167 6.56 -16.89 0.15
C PHE A 167 7.21 -15.67 0.84
N ALA A 168 7.67 -14.68 0.08
CA ALA A 168 8.25 -13.46 0.62
C ALA A 168 7.26 -12.66 1.51
N ILE A 169 5.98 -12.60 1.11
CA ILE A 169 4.91 -11.98 1.92
C ILE A 169 4.74 -12.71 3.26
N ALA A 170 4.67 -14.04 3.25
CA ALA A 170 4.51 -14.83 4.47
C ALA A 170 5.69 -14.63 5.44
N GLU A 171 6.93 -14.65 4.93
CA GLU A 171 8.14 -14.37 5.73
C GLU A 171 8.05 -12.99 6.39
N ARG A 172 7.66 -11.95 5.64
CA ARG A 172 7.51 -10.59 6.18
C ARG A 172 6.40 -10.47 7.20
N ILE A 173 5.28 -11.18 7.03
CA ILE A 173 4.19 -11.22 8.02
C ILE A 173 4.68 -11.86 9.32
N ILE A 174 5.39 -13.00 9.23
CA ILE A 174 5.93 -13.68 10.41
C ILE A 174 6.90 -12.74 11.15
N ILE A 175 7.85 -12.13 10.45
CA ILE A 175 8.83 -11.23 11.05
C ILE A 175 8.16 -10.02 11.70
N ALA A 176 7.24 -9.34 11.01
CA ALA A 176 6.53 -8.19 11.58
C ALA A 176 5.70 -8.60 12.81
N SER A 177 5.09 -9.78 12.80
CA SER A 177 4.28 -10.29 13.92
C SER A 177 5.09 -10.58 15.17
N LEU A 178 6.39 -10.92 15.05
CA LEU A 178 7.28 -11.11 16.21
C LEU A 178 7.40 -9.84 17.08
N PHE A 179 7.22 -8.66 16.51
CA PHE A 179 7.26 -7.39 17.27
C PHE A 179 5.98 -7.13 18.07
N ILE A 180 4.86 -7.76 17.69
CA ILE A 180 3.54 -7.47 18.24
C ILE A 180 3.12 -8.49 19.31
N LEU A 181 3.57 -9.74 19.16
CA LEU A 181 3.12 -10.83 20.03
C LEU A 181 3.71 -10.72 21.46
N PRO A 182 2.88 -10.77 22.51
CA PRO A 182 3.36 -10.79 23.88
C PRO A 182 3.82 -12.19 24.32
N GLY A 183 4.55 -12.28 25.43
CA GLY A 183 4.85 -13.54 26.11
C GLY A 183 5.66 -14.53 25.27
N TRP A 184 5.24 -15.81 25.23
CA TRP A 184 5.94 -16.90 24.54
C TRP A 184 5.44 -17.15 23.11
N TRP A 185 4.44 -16.40 22.63
CA TRP A 185 3.81 -16.61 21.32
C TRP A 185 4.80 -16.47 20.15
N TRP A 186 5.91 -15.74 20.33
CA TRP A 186 6.99 -15.65 19.35
C TRP A 186 7.68 -17.01 19.09
N THR A 187 7.69 -17.94 20.05
CA THR A 187 8.27 -19.29 19.86
C THR A 187 7.50 -20.08 18.81
N GLY A 188 6.17 -19.97 18.80
CA GLY A 188 5.32 -20.58 17.79
C GLY A 188 5.57 -20.00 16.39
N LEU A 189 5.78 -18.68 16.28
CA LEU A 189 6.16 -18.05 15.03
C LEU A 189 7.55 -18.48 14.54
N ILE A 190 8.52 -18.63 15.44
CA ILE A 190 9.84 -19.17 15.06
C ILE A 190 9.72 -20.61 14.57
N ALA A 191 8.93 -21.46 15.25
CA ALA A 191 8.67 -22.82 14.79
C ALA A 191 8.02 -22.84 13.39
N LEU A 192 7.03 -21.98 13.16
CA LEU A 192 6.41 -21.79 11.84
C LEU A 192 7.42 -21.33 10.80
N TRP A 193 8.28 -20.37 11.14
CA TRP A 193 9.32 -19.86 10.25
C TRP A 193 10.35 -20.94 9.87
N ILE A 194 10.79 -21.75 10.85
CA ILE A 194 11.69 -22.88 10.61
C ILE A 194 11.02 -23.91 9.70
N GLY A 195 9.81 -24.34 10.02
CA GLY A 195 9.08 -25.32 9.19
C GLY A 195 8.85 -24.81 7.77
N TYR A 196 8.53 -23.52 7.65
CA TYR A 196 8.39 -22.84 6.37
C TYR A 196 9.71 -22.80 5.59
N TRP A 197 10.85 -22.49 6.23
CA TRP A 197 12.17 -22.50 5.60
C TRP A 197 12.56 -23.91 5.14
N SER A 198 12.28 -24.93 5.94
CA SER A 198 12.46 -26.33 5.56
C SER A 198 11.66 -26.69 4.30
N MET A 199 10.38 -26.28 4.22
CA MET A 199 9.57 -26.51 3.01
C MET A 199 10.16 -25.82 1.78
N LYS A 200 10.64 -24.58 1.92
CA LYS A 200 11.26 -23.82 0.82
C LYS A 200 12.52 -24.50 0.31
N LYS A 201 13.37 -24.99 1.22
CA LYS A 201 14.57 -25.76 0.90
C LYS A 201 14.25 -27.06 0.18
N ILE A 202 13.24 -27.81 0.65
CA ILE A 202 12.78 -29.06 0.00
C ILE A 202 12.28 -28.80 -1.42
N ARG A 203 11.60 -27.67 -1.66
CA ARG A 203 11.06 -27.29 -2.97
C ARG A 203 12.07 -26.60 -3.90
N GLY A 204 13.32 -26.37 -3.46
CA GLY A 204 14.34 -25.71 -4.27
C GLY A 204 14.04 -24.26 -4.64
N LEU A 205 13.19 -23.56 -3.88
CA LEU A 205 12.69 -22.22 -4.22
C LEU A 205 13.59 -21.09 -3.69
N ASN A 206 14.91 -21.21 -3.83
CA ASN A 206 15.86 -20.35 -3.11
C ASN A 206 16.66 -19.37 -3.98
N ASP A 207 15.99 -18.74 -4.94
CA ASP A 207 16.62 -17.80 -5.88
C ASP A 207 16.42 -16.32 -5.45
N ARG A 208 16.49 -16.02 -4.15
CA ARG A 208 16.36 -14.64 -3.67
C ARG A 208 17.70 -13.92 -3.75
N THR A 209 17.69 -12.70 -4.29
CA THR A 209 18.87 -11.83 -4.25
C THR A 209 19.13 -11.38 -2.81
N TRP A 210 20.38 -11.06 -2.49
CA TRP A 210 20.72 -10.46 -1.19
C TRP A 210 19.96 -9.14 -0.96
N PHE A 211 19.69 -8.42 -2.05
CA PHE A 211 19.00 -7.14 -2.06
C PHE A 211 17.55 -7.28 -1.62
N ASP A 212 16.81 -8.24 -2.20
CA ASP A 212 15.44 -8.56 -1.80
C ASP A 212 15.36 -9.05 -0.33
N LEU A 213 16.34 -9.84 0.14
CA LEU A 213 16.41 -10.26 1.54
C LEU A 213 16.55 -9.07 2.50
N VAL A 214 17.52 -8.19 2.26
CA VAL A 214 17.78 -7.01 3.11
C VAL A 214 16.56 -6.09 3.15
N LEU A 215 15.98 -5.77 1.99
CA LEU A 215 14.81 -4.90 1.94
C LEU A 215 13.58 -5.55 2.57
N SER A 216 13.33 -6.83 2.30
CA SER A 216 12.19 -7.53 2.87
C SER A 216 12.23 -7.54 4.40
N TYR A 217 13.37 -7.88 4.99
CA TYR A 217 13.51 -7.94 6.44
C TYR A 217 13.55 -6.54 7.06
N GLY A 218 14.18 -5.56 6.40
CA GLY A 218 14.16 -4.16 6.82
C GLY A 218 12.74 -3.60 6.90
N ILE A 219 11.94 -3.79 5.84
CA ILE A 219 10.53 -3.33 5.81
C ILE A 219 9.70 -4.06 6.87
N ALA A 220 9.86 -5.37 7.04
CA ALA A 220 9.13 -6.14 8.05
C ALA A 220 9.48 -5.71 9.48
N GLY A 221 10.76 -5.46 9.76
CA GLY A 221 11.19 -4.94 11.06
C GLY A 221 10.64 -3.54 11.33
N LEU A 222 10.73 -2.63 10.36
CA LEU A 222 10.22 -1.26 10.50
C LEU A 222 8.70 -1.22 10.70
N THR A 223 7.94 -1.96 9.89
CA THR A 223 6.48 -2.01 9.99
C THR A 223 6.02 -2.73 11.27
N GLY A 224 6.69 -3.81 11.68
CA GLY A 224 6.42 -4.50 12.94
C GLY A 224 6.70 -3.64 14.16
N TYR A 225 7.84 -2.94 14.18
CA TYR A 225 8.19 -2.00 15.25
C TYR A 225 7.20 -0.83 15.33
N ALA A 226 6.84 -0.23 14.18
CA ALA A 226 5.82 0.82 14.14
C ALA A 226 4.45 0.33 14.65
N ALA A 227 4.04 -0.89 14.28
CA ALA A 227 2.81 -1.50 14.77
C ALA A 227 2.84 -1.70 16.30
N ARG A 228 4.00 -2.09 16.85
CA ARG A 228 4.18 -2.20 18.30
C ARG A 228 3.99 -0.87 19.01
N ILE A 229 4.58 0.22 18.50
CA ILE A 229 4.40 1.58 19.06
C ILE A 229 2.91 1.99 19.04
N ILE A 230 2.19 1.66 17.97
CA ILE A 230 0.77 1.99 17.85
C ILE A 230 -0.10 1.20 18.83
N LEU A 231 0.19 -0.10 19.02
CA LEU A 231 -0.58 -0.99 19.88
C LEU A 231 -0.27 -0.82 21.38
N PHE A 232 0.97 -0.46 21.70
CA PHE A 232 1.47 -0.32 23.07
C PHE A 232 2.15 1.05 23.24
N PRO A 233 1.38 2.16 23.18
CA PRO A 233 1.89 3.53 23.28
C PRO A 233 2.43 3.88 24.67
#